data_AF-A0A2A5IXA5-F1
#
_entry.id   AF-A0A2A5IXA5-F1
#
_cell.length_a   1.000
_cell.length_b   1.000
_cell.length_c   1.000
_cell.angle_alpha   90.00
_cell.angle_beta   90.00
_cell.angle_gamma   90.00
#
_symmetry.space_group_name_H-M   'P 1'
#
loop_
_entity.id
_entity.type
_entity.pdbx_description
1 polymer ?
#
loop_
_entity_poly.entity_id
_entity_poly.type
_entity_poly.pdbx_seq_one_letter_code
_entity_poly.pdbx_strand_id
1 'polypeptide(L)'
;MTYWAVARPGSGSGEVLLRDGYVVGDDAAIAQIAEEGVQLAVSEDGSRPMIWVSLGSAHARVPGFGDQSLDRAELEADIRRCVTEEENAQRRAAVEAMIEGSSHARSAVHSTTAGSVRDQWSRISDWLRVHFPGTTITGADRDSVDAAMAKTGQSWPAELIELYTLVDGVSDDRLLGLLHRFAFLTLDDAIWHWESSTRIWDESARLYGGGPVDAPAEAGFQADTFIPAFVPFAGLDSNFLCVDTRPGPMHGCVTEFDKTGADEPGPQWVSISAMLTDLADSLTTSKAFHDGWYWTTDNGALEWEPDRTWRLRQCVLQANSHTP
;
A
#
# COMPACT_ATOMS: atom_id res chain seq x y z
N MET A 1 -10.58 8.36 22.22
CA MET A 1 -11.78 7.52 22.44
C MET A 1 -11.44 6.13 21.94
N THR A 2 -11.71 5.10 22.72
CA THR A 2 -11.49 3.70 22.39
C THR A 2 -12.80 3.12 21.87
N TYR A 3 -12.74 2.46 20.71
CA TYR A 3 -13.86 1.67 20.19
C TYR A 3 -13.95 0.36 20.96
N TRP A 4 -15.16 -0.07 21.30
CA TRP A 4 -15.41 -1.39 21.85
C TRP A 4 -16.61 -2.05 21.18
N ALA A 5 -16.60 -3.39 21.13
CA ALA A 5 -17.74 -4.17 20.70
C ALA A 5 -17.81 -5.51 21.42
N VAL A 6 -19.01 -6.07 21.51
CA VAL A 6 -19.29 -7.45 21.93
C VAL A 6 -20.22 -8.12 20.95
N ALA A 7 -19.89 -9.36 20.57
CA ALA A 7 -20.64 -10.10 19.57
C ALA A 7 -20.83 -11.58 19.93
N ARG A 8 -21.96 -12.16 19.53
CA ARG A 8 -22.17 -13.61 19.46
C ARG A 8 -22.93 -14.03 18.19
N PRO A 9 -22.77 -15.28 17.76
CA PRO A 9 -23.68 -15.90 16.80
C PRO A 9 -25.13 -15.87 17.32
N GLY A 10 -26.06 -15.48 16.46
CA GLY A 10 -27.51 -15.55 16.67
C GLY A 10 -28.08 -16.94 16.40
N SER A 11 -29.40 -17.06 16.52
CA SER A 11 -30.12 -18.33 16.37
C SER A 11 -30.33 -18.73 14.90
N GLY A 12 -30.31 -17.77 13.98
CA GLY A 12 -30.34 -17.99 12.53
C GLY A 12 -28.97 -18.23 11.90
N SER A 13 -28.89 -18.97 10.80
CA SER A 13 -27.60 -19.18 10.12
C SER A 13 -27.05 -17.85 9.60
N GLY A 14 -25.89 -17.43 10.12
CA GLY A 14 -25.23 -16.18 9.72
C GLY A 14 -25.73 -14.92 10.45
N GLU A 15 -26.64 -15.05 11.42
CA GLU A 15 -27.04 -13.93 12.27
C GLU A 15 -25.95 -13.66 13.31
N VAL A 16 -25.60 -12.39 13.55
CA VAL A 16 -24.67 -11.97 14.60
C VAL A 16 -25.36 -10.89 15.42
N LEU A 17 -25.43 -11.11 16.73
CA LEU A 17 -25.88 -10.08 17.66
C LEU A 17 -24.65 -9.27 18.10
N LEU A 18 -24.67 -7.97 17.83
CA LEU A 18 -23.57 -7.04 18.06
C LEU A 18 -24.04 -5.89 18.96
N ARG A 19 -23.22 -5.51 19.93
CA ARG A 19 -23.34 -4.22 20.64
C ARG A 19 -21.98 -3.55 20.62
N ASP A 20 -21.95 -2.24 20.38
CA ASP A 20 -20.71 -1.49 20.28
C ASP A 20 -20.86 -0.03 20.73
N GLY A 21 -19.72 0.65 20.88
CA GLY A 21 -19.68 2.03 21.31
C GLY A 21 -18.28 2.62 21.35
N TYR A 22 -18.22 3.88 21.78
CA TYR A 22 -16.99 4.63 21.99
C TYR A 22 -16.96 5.22 23.39
N VAL A 23 -15.85 5.06 24.09
CA VAL A 23 -15.65 5.65 25.42
C VAL A 23 -14.21 6.10 25.60
N VAL A 24 -13.95 6.98 26.57
CA VAL A 24 -12.59 7.46 26.85
C VAL A 24 -11.90 6.50 27.81
N GLY A 25 -10.84 5.84 27.34
CA GLY A 25 -9.99 4.98 28.14
C GLY A 25 -10.41 3.51 28.14
N ASP A 26 -9.43 2.63 28.17
CA ASP A 26 -9.63 1.19 27.99
C ASP A 26 -10.33 0.56 29.19
N ASP A 27 -10.11 1.07 30.41
CA ASP A 27 -10.80 0.58 31.60
C ASP A 27 -12.31 0.83 31.52
N ALA A 28 -12.72 2.00 31.02
CA ALA A 28 -14.13 2.33 30.83
C ALA A 28 -14.75 1.48 29.69
N ALA A 29 -13.98 1.19 28.65
CA ALA A 29 -14.40 0.33 27.55
C ALA A 29 -14.56 -1.12 28.01
N ILE A 30 -13.61 -1.65 28.78
CA ILE A 30 -13.67 -3.00 29.37
C ILE A 30 -14.89 -3.13 30.29
N ALA A 31 -15.19 -2.10 31.08
CA ALA A 31 -16.41 -2.09 31.87
C ALA A 31 -17.67 -2.15 30.98
N GLN A 32 -17.77 -1.35 29.91
CA GLN A 32 -18.94 -1.43 29.02
C GLN A 32 -19.04 -2.80 28.33
N ILE A 33 -17.93 -3.36 27.84
CA ILE A 33 -17.82 -4.72 27.28
C ILE A 33 -18.36 -5.76 28.26
N ALA A 34 -17.94 -5.72 29.52
CA ALA A 34 -18.37 -6.70 30.52
C ALA A 34 -19.87 -6.58 30.83
N GLU A 35 -20.46 -5.37 30.77
CA GLU A 35 -21.87 -5.16 31.08
C GLU A 35 -22.75 -5.65 29.94
N GLU A 36 -22.44 -5.17 28.74
CA GLU A 36 -23.16 -5.48 27.53
C GLU A 36 -22.99 -6.95 27.14
N GLY A 37 -21.79 -7.51 27.34
CA GLY A 37 -21.51 -8.92 27.08
C GLY A 37 -22.25 -9.87 28.02
N VAL A 38 -22.44 -9.52 29.31
CA VAL A 38 -23.26 -10.32 30.23
C VAL A 38 -24.72 -10.32 29.80
N GLN A 39 -25.27 -9.16 29.40
CA GLN A 39 -26.62 -9.09 28.86
C GLN A 39 -26.77 -9.90 27.56
N LEU A 40 -25.74 -9.85 26.71
CA LEU A 40 -25.72 -10.56 25.43
C LEU A 40 -25.54 -12.08 25.60
N ALA A 41 -24.84 -12.53 26.66
CA ALA A 41 -24.59 -13.93 26.96
C ALA A 41 -25.84 -14.68 27.49
N VAL A 42 -26.91 -13.98 27.85
CA VAL A 42 -28.17 -14.60 28.23
C VAL A 42 -28.81 -15.25 26.98
N SER A 43 -28.87 -16.58 26.98
CA SER A 43 -29.58 -17.34 25.96
C SER A 43 -30.88 -17.92 26.52
N GLU A 44 -31.96 -17.89 25.72
CA GLU A 44 -33.28 -18.42 26.11
C GLU A 44 -33.27 -19.94 26.35
N ASP A 45 -32.31 -20.65 25.75
CA ASP A 45 -32.16 -22.12 25.82
C ASP A 45 -31.20 -22.59 26.93
N GLY A 46 -30.63 -21.67 27.70
CA GLY A 46 -29.63 -21.98 28.74
C GLY A 46 -28.26 -22.39 28.19
N SER A 47 -28.03 -22.32 26.88
CA SER A 47 -26.71 -22.47 26.28
C SER A 47 -25.82 -21.26 26.62
N ARG A 48 -24.50 -21.49 26.67
CA ARG A 48 -23.52 -20.45 26.96
C ARG A 48 -22.84 -20.03 25.65
N PRO A 49 -23.33 -18.99 24.97
CA PRO A 49 -22.79 -18.61 23.68
C PRO A 49 -21.36 -18.11 23.85
N MET A 50 -20.53 -18.43 22.86
CA MET A 50 -19.20 -17.84 22.75
C MET A 50 -19.35 -16.33 22.48
N ILE A 51 -18.66 -15.51 23.27
CA ILE A 51 -18.65 -14.05 23.12
C ILE A 51 -17.28 -13.63 22.58
N TRP A 52 -17.33 -12.83 21.52
CA TRP A 52 -16.17 -12.11 20.99
C TRP A 52 -16.22 -10.67 21.47
N VAL A 53 -15.06 -10.14 21.80
CA VAL A 53 -14.91 -8.74 22.20
C VAL A 53 -13.94 -8.06 21.25
N SER A 54 -14.23 -6.80 20.94
CA SER A 54 -13.31 -5.90 20.27
C SER A 54 -12.94 -4.77 21.23
N LEU A 55 -11.65 -4.44 21.32
CA LEU A 55 -11.15 -3.27 22.02
C LEU A 55 -10.07 -2.62 21.16
N GLY A 56 -10.35 -1.44 20.62
CA GLY A 56 -9.50 -0.85 19.58
C GLY A 56 -9.41 -1.77 18.35
N SER A 57 -8.19 -2.22 18.02
CA SER A 57 -7.91 -3.17 16.92
C SER A 57 -7.80 -4.64 17.37
N ALA A 58 -7.88 -4.91 18.68
CA ALA A 58 -7.78 -6.26 19.20
C ALA A 58 -9.14 -6.96 19.18
N HIS A 59 -9.17 -8.22 18.76
CA HIS A 59 -10.39 -9.03 18.65
C HIS A 59 -10.19 -10.36 19.37
N ALA A 60 -10.73 -10.48 20.59
CA ALA A 60 -10.47 -11.62 21.44
C ALA A 60 -11.73 -12.43 21.71
N ARG A 61 -11.56 -13.75 21.84
CA ARG A 61 -12.58 -14.62 22.42
C ARG A 61 -12.44 -14.61 23.95
N VAL A 62 -13.52 -14.33 24.66
CA VAL A 62 -13.51 -14.24 26.13
C VAL A 62 -14.34 -15.38 26.73
N PRO A 63 -13.71 -16.42 27.30
CA PRO A 63 -14.43 -17.53 27.93
C PRO A 63 -15.23 -17.13 29.18
N GLY A 64 -14.79 -16.09 29.91
CA GLY A 64 -15.40 -15.66 31.16
C GLY A 64 -16.89 -15.30 31.09
N PHE A 65 -17.40 -14.88 29.92
CA PHE A 65 -18.85 -14.66 29.74
C PHE A 65 -19.67 -15.94 29.87
N GLY A 66 -19.04 -17.09 29.67
CA GLY A 66 -19.61 -18.40 29.92
C GLY A 66 -19.45 -18.89 31.35
N ASP A 67 -18.97 -18.09 32.30
CA ASP A 67 -18.79 -18.49 33.70
C ASP A 67 -19.55 -17.58 34.66
N GLN A 68 -20.66 -18.10 35.21
CA GLN A 68 -21.52 -17.38 36.14
C GLN A 68 -20.94 -17.30 37.57
N SER A 69 -19.82 -17.99 37.84
CA SER A 69 -19.14 -17.91 39.12
C SER A 69 -18.21 -16.69 39.22
N LEU A 70 -17.84 -16.10 38.09
CA LEU A 70 -17.02 -14.90 38.05
C LEU A 70 -17.83 -13.70 38.51
N ASP A 71 -17.27 -12.96 39.46
CA ASP A 71 -17.75 -11.63 39.74
C ASP A 71 -17.36 -10.65 38.63
N ARG A 72 -17.82 -9.42 38.79
CA ARG A 72 -17.61 -8.39 37.79
C ARG A 72 -16.13 -8.06 37.57
N ALA A 73 -15.36 -7.95 38.65
CA ALA A 73 -13.94 -7.62 38.57
C ALA A 73 -13.14 -8.77 37.96
N GLU A 74 -13.53 -10.01 38.26
CA GLU A 74 -12.93 -11.21 37.67
C GLU A 74 -13.21 -11.31 36.17
N LEU A 75 -14.42 -10.97 35.71
CA LEU A 75 -14.74 -10.92 34.29
C LEU A 75 -13.98 -9.81 33.56
N GLU A 76 -13.87 -8.61 34.13
CA GLU A 76 -13.06 -7.52 33.56
C GLU A 76 -11.58 -7.90 33.47
N ALA A 77 -11.05 -8.62 34.47
CA ALA A 77 -9.70 -9.16 34.43
C ALA A 77 -9.53 -10.21 33.32
N ASP A 78 -10.52 -11.09 33.11
CA ASP A 78 -10.49 -12.09 32.03
C ASP A 78 -10.54 -11.46 30.64
N ILE A 79 -11.38 -10.43 30.45
CA ILE A 79 -11.44 -9.63 29.21
C ILE A 79 -10.06 -9.01 28.94
N ARG A 80 -9.48 -8.34 29.93
CA ARG A 80 -8.16 -7.71 29.81
C ARG A 80 -7.08 -8.72 29.44
N ARG A 81 -7.07 -9.87 30.12
CA ARG A 81 -6.13 -10.97 29.84
C ARG A 81 -6.26 -11.44 28.39
N CYS A 82 -7.47 -11.74 27.92
CA CYS A 82 -7.70 -12.22 26.56
C CYS A 82 -7.33 -11.17 25.50
N VAL A 83 -7.69 -9.91 25.70
CA VAL A 83 -7.33 -8.81 24.80
C VAL A 83 -5.81 -8.62 24.75
N THR A 84 -5.13 -8.60 25.89
CA THR A 84 -3.66 -8.49 25.94
C THR A 84 -2.97 -9.70 25.30
N GLU A 85 -3.47 -10.92 25.50
CA GLU A 85 -2.96 -12.12 24.85
C GLU A 85 -3.08 -12.04 23.33
N GLU A 86 -4.22 -11.57 22.82
CA GLU A 86 -4.45 -11.37 21.39
C GLU A 86 -3.55 -10.27 20.81
N GLU A 87 -3.45 -9.10 21.45
CA GLU A 87 -2.53 -8.04 21.02
C GLU A 87 -1.08 -8.53 20.97
N ASN A 88 -0.66 -9.33 21.96
CA ASN A 88 0.67 -9.92 21.98
C ASN A 88 0.84 -10.99 20.89
N ALA A 89 -0.21 -11.77 20.58
CA ALA A 89 -0.20 -12.70 19.46
C ALA A 89 -0.08 -11.98 18.12
N GLN A 90 -0.85 -10.90 17.91
CA GLN A 90 -0.77 -10.04 16.74
C GLN A 90 0.61 -9.39 16.60
N ARG A 91 1.19 -8.87 17.70
CA ARG A 91 2.57 -8.33 17.69
C ARG A 91 3.59 -9.41 17.34
N ARG A 92 3.47 -10.63 17.88
CA ARG A 92 4.37 -11.74 17.53
C ARG A 92 4.22 -12.15 16.06
N ALA A 93 3.00 -12.25 15.56
CA ALA A 93 2.73 -12.58 14.16
C ALA A 93 3.26 -11.49 13.22
N ALA A 94 3.13 -10.21 13.59
CA ALA A 94 3.72 -9.10 12.84
C ALA A 94 5.26 -9.19 12.83
N VAL A 95 5.89 -9.45 13.98
CA VAL A 95 7.35 -9.65 14.06
C VAL A 95 7.79 -10.87 13.25
N GLU A 96 7.05 -11.97 13.31
CA GLU A 96 7.34 -13.19 12.54
C GLU A 96 7.19 -12.94 11.03
N ALA A 97 6.15 -12.22 10.60
CA ALA A 97 5.95 -11.83 9.20
C ALA A 97 7.04 -10.87 8.70
N MET A 98 7.51 -9.93 9.53
CA MET A 98 8.66 -9.07 9.21
C MET A 98 9.93 -9.91 9.05
N ILE A 99 10.18 -10.87 9.95
CA ILE A 99 11.32 -11.79 9.85
C ILE A 99 11.23 -12.65 8.59
N GLU A 100 10.06 -13.21 8.27
CA GLU A 100 9.85 -13.99 7.05
C GLU A 100 10.06 -13.14 5.79
N GLY A 101 9.49 -11.94 5.73
CA GLY A 101 9.66 -11.00 4.62
C GLY A 101 11.11 -10.54 4.39
N SER A 102 11.87 -10.45 5.48
CA SER A 102 13.31 -10.15 5.44
C SER A 102 14.19 -11.38 5.14
N SER A 103 13.64 -12.60 5.28
CA SER A 103 14.40 -13.86 5.12
C SER A 103 14.45 -14.42 3.69
N HIS A 104 13.56 -13.98 2.79
CA HIS A 104 13.52 -14.45 1.40
C HIS A 104 13.25 -13.32 0.41
N ALA A 105 13.94 -13.35 -0.74
CA ALA A 105 13.67 -12.42 -1.83
C ALA A 105 12.24 -12.61 -2.33
N ARG A 106 11.46 -11.53 -2.37
CA ARG A 106 10.10 -11.57 -2.89
C ARG A 106 10.13 -11.61 -4.42
N SER A 107 9.27 -12.45 -4.99
CA SER A 107 9.01 -12.41 -6.43
C SER A 107 8.21 -11.15 -6.76
N ALA A 108 8.46 -10.58 -7.94
CA ALA A 108 7.65 -9.47 -8.42
C ALA A 108 6.19 -9.89 -8.57
N VAL A 109 5.27 -8.99 -8.23
CA VAL A 109 3.82 -9.19 -8.40
C VAL A 109 3.48 -9.47 -9.86
N HIS A 110 4.08 -8.72 -10.79
CA HIS A 110 3.91 -8.91 -12.23
C HIS A 110 4.97 -9.84 -12.80
N SER A 111 4.54 -10.84 -13.57
CA SER A 111 5.41 -11.82 -14.22
C SER A 111 5.96 -11.37 -15.58
N THR A 112 5.73 -10.11 -15.98
CA THR A 112 6.17 -9.58 -17.27
C THR A 112 7.70 -9.58 -17.32
N THR A 113 8.26 -10.16 -18.37
CA THR A 113 9.70 -10.29 -18.54
C THR A 113 10.33 -8.96 -18.93
N ALA A 114 11.55 -8.70 -18.45
CA ALA A 114 12.34 -7.55 -18.88
C ALA A 114 12.55 -7.53 -20.41
N GLY A 115 12.57 -6.33 -20.97
CA GLY A 115 12.70 -6.06 -22.41
C GLY A 115 13.51 -4.79 -22.68
N SER A 116 12.99 -3.91 -23.54
CA SER A 116 13.64 -2.63 -23.87
C SER A 116 12.81 -1.45 -23.39
N VAL A 117 13.39 -0.57 -22.57
CA VAL A 117 12.76 0.68 -22.14
C VAL A 117 12.42 1.56 -23.35
N ARG A 118 13.35 1.71 -24.29
CA ARG A 118 13.15 2.48 -25.52
C ARG A 118 11.97 2.00 -26.36
N ASP A 119 11.86 0.69 -26.58
CA ASP A 119 10.77 0.15 -27.42
C ASP A 119 9.41 0.38 -26.76
N GLN A 120 9.29 0.12 -25.44
CA GLN A 120 8.03 0.33 -24.73
C GLN A 120 7.68 1.82 -24.63
N TRP A 121 8.66 2.68 -24.38
CA TRP A 121 8.43 4.12 -24.38
C TRP A 121 8.03 4.65 -25.75
N SER A 122 8.56 4.09 -26.85
CA SER A 122 8.11 4.44 -28.20
C SER A 122 6.62 4.10 -28.39
N ARG A 123 6.17 2.93 -27.94
CA ARG A 123 4.75 2.52 -28.01
C ARG A 123 3.86 3.48 -27.21
N ILE A 124 4.29 3.87 -26.01
CA ILE A 124 3.57 4.83 -25.16
C ILE A 124 3.53 6.20 -25.84
N SER A 125 4.66 6.68 -26.37
CA SER A 125 4.77 7.97 -27.05
C SER A 125 3.90 8.06 -28.31
N ASP A 126 3.84 6.98 -29.09
CA ASP A 126 2.98 6.92 -30.28
C ASP A 126 1.50 6.96 -29.90
N TRP A 127 1.11 6.27 -28.83
CA TRP A 127 -0.23 6.35 -28.28
C TRP A 127 -0.55 7.77 -27.78
N LEU A 128 0.36 8.39 -27.01
CA LEU A 128 0.19 9.76 -26.51
C LEU A 128 0.03 10.78 -27.64
N ARG A 129 0.77 10.63 -28.74
CA ARG A 129 0.66 11.53 -29.90
C ARG A 129 -0.74 11.53 -30.52
N VAL A 130 -1.43 10.39 -30.49
CA VAL A 130 -2.79 10.23 -31.02
C VAL A 130 -3.82 10.79 -30.05
N HIS A 131 -3.69 10.47 -28.76
CA HIS A 131 -4.71 10.78 -27.75
C HIS A 131 -4.54 12.16 -27.10
N PHE A 132 -3.32 12.67 -27.05
CA PHE A 132 -2.94 13.96 -26.44
C PHE A 132 -2.05 14.75 -27.42
N PRO A 133 -2.60 15.18 -28.58
CA PRO A 133 -1.83 15.88 -29.59
C PRO A 133 -1.26 17.19 -29.03
N GLY A 134 0.00 17.48 -29.37
CA GLY A 134 0.71 18.68 -28.92
C GLY A 134 1.50 18.49 -27.63
N THR A 135 1.29 17.41 -26.88
CA THR A 135 2.14 17.04 -25.75
C THR A 135 3.52 16.61 -26.27
N THR A 136 4.56 17.15 -25.66
CA THR A 136 5.95 16.73 -25.88
C THR A 136 6.55 16.33 -24.54
N ILE A 137 7.01 15.10 -24.43
CA ILE A 137 7.77 14.61 -23.28
C ILE A 137 9.20 14.43 -23.75
N THR A 138 10.14 15.00 -23.00
CA THR A 138 11.58 14.94 -23.29
C THR A 138 12.31 14.33 -22.11
N GLY A 139 13.45 13.69 -22.37
CA GLY A 139 14.36 13.24 -21.34
C GLY A 139 15.39 14.29 -20.95
N ALA A 140 16.10 13.99 -19.88
CA ALA A 140 17.24 14.72 -19.37
C ALA A 140 18.46 14.50 -20.27
N ASP A 141 19.38 15.46 -20.25
CA ASP A 141 20.69 15.26 -20.86
C ASP A 141 21.51 14.23 -20.06
N ARG A 142 22.47 13.59 -20.76
CA ARG A 142 23.25 12.51 -20.15
C ARG A 142 24.13 12.99 -18.99
N ASP A 143 24.65 14.20 -19.07
CA ASP A 143 25.55 14.74 -18.04
C ASP A 143 24.78 14.99 -16.73
N SER A 144 23.53 15.43 -16.81
CA SER A 144 22.62 15.58 -15.67
C SER A 144 22.32 14.23 -15.01
N VAL A 145 22.05 13.18 -15.80
CA VAL A 145 21.83 11.83 -15.27
C VAL A 145 23.07 11.28 -14.57
N ASP A 146 24.26 11.48 -15.17
CA ASP A 146 25.53 11.06 -14.56
C ASP A 146 25.81 11.85 -13.26
N ALA A 147 25.45 13.12 -13.19
CA ALA A 147 25.55 13.93 -11.97
C ALA A 147 24.59 13.45 -10.86
N ALA A 148 23.36 13.07 -11.22
CA ALA A 148 22.38 12.50 -10.29
C ALA A 148 22.84 11.13 -9.73
N MET A 149 23.37 10.26 -10.60
CA MET A 149 24.03 9.02 -10.17
C MET A 149 25.17 9.30 -9.19
N ALA A 150 26.06 10.23 -9.51
CA ALA A 150 27.18 10.59 -8.64
C ALA A 150 26.69 11.14 -7.28
N LYS A 151 25.60 11.92 -7.28
CA LYS A 151 25.02 12.50 -6.07
C LYS A 151 24.39 11.45 -5.15
N THR A 152 23.70 10.46 -5.70
CA THR A 152 23.13 9.34 -4.91
C THR A 152 24.20 8.33 -4.46
N GLY A 153 25.36 8.32 -5.12
CA GLY A 153 26.42 7.34 -4.89
C GLY A 153 26.02 5.90 -5.25
N GLN A 154 24.90 5.71 -5.96
CA GLN A 154 24.40 4.41 -6.36
C GLN A 154 24.81 4.07 -7.79
N SER A 155 25.01 2.78 -8.07
CA SER A 155 25.18 2.29 -9.44
C SER A 155 23.81 2.05 -10.05
N TRP A 156 23.27 3.02 -10.79
CA TRP A 156 21.94 2.91 -11.36
C TRP A 156 21.90 1.84 -12.47
N PRO A 157 20.83 1.02 -12.53
CA PRO A 157 20.62 0.11 -13.65
C PRO A 157 20.53 0.86 -14.98
N ALA A 158 20.99 0.19 -16.05
CA ALA A 158 20.98 0.76 -17.39
C ALA A 158 19.56 1.22 -17.83
N GLU A 159 18.51 0.53 -17.39
CA GLU A 159 17.13 0.89 -17.69
C GLU A 159 16.69 2.21 -17.04
N LEU A 160 17.12 2.51 -15.81
CA LEU A 160 16.79 3.77 -15.14
C LEU A 160 17.46 4.95 -15.85
N ILE A 161 18.71 4.75 -16.24
CA ILE A 161 19.47 5.71 -17.02
C ILE A 161 18.79 5.94 -18.38
N GLU A 162 18.43 4.87 -19.09
CA GLU A 162 17.72 4.99 -20.38
C GLU A 162 16.36 5.69 -20.22
N LEU A 163 15.60 5.36 -19.17
CA LEU A 163 14.32 6.01 -18.88
C LEU A 163 14.49 7.53 -18.77
N TYR A 164 15.43 8.02 -17.96
CA TYR A 164 15.64 9.46 -17.81
C TYR A 164 16.11 10.15 -19.09
N THR A 165 16.80 9.46 -20.01
CA THR A 165 17.12 10.03 -21.33
C THR A 165 15.90 10.13 -22.26
N LEU A 166 14.76 9.53 -21.89
CA LEU A 166 13.52 9.53 -22.67
C LEU A 166 12.41 10.36 -22.02
N VAL A 167 12.34 10.38 -20.68
CA VAL A 167 11.35 11.10 -19.89
C VAL A 167 11.99 11.66 -18.62
N ASP A 168 11.93 12.99 -18.48
CA ASP A 168 12.37 13.74 -17.32
C ASP A 168 11.17 14.43 -16.67
N GLY A 169 10.24 13.59 -16.19
CA GLY A 169 8.92 14.01 -15.75
C GLY A 169 7.93 14.30 -16.89
N VAL A 170 6.69 14.60 -16.51
CA VAL A 170 5.61 14.94 -17.43
C VAL A 170 4.95 16.23 -16.97
N SER A 171 5.18 17.33 -17.70
CA SER A 171 4.69 18.66 -17.31
C SER A 171 3.24 18.95 -17.73
N ASP A 172 2.62 18.07 -18.51
CA ASP A 172 1.22 18.22 -18.93
C ASP A 172 0.31 17.69 -17.83
N ASP A 173 -0.44 18.58 -17.18
CA ASP A 173 -1.34 18.25 -16.06
C ASP A 173 -2.34 17.14 -16.43
N ARG A 174 -2.72 17.06 -17.71
CA ARG A 174 -3.62 16.02 -18.25
C ARG A 174 -3.02 14.62 -18.20
N LEU A 175 -1.72 14.50 -17.97
CA LEU A 175 -0.96 13.26 -17.97
C LEU A 175 -0.23 13.02 -16.64
N LEU A 176 -0.54 13.78 -15.58
CA LEU A 176 0.01 13.51 -14.24
C LEU A 176 -0.28 12.08 -13.79
N GLY A 177 -1.44 11.54 -14.19
CA GLY A 177 -1.82 10.15 -13.97
C GLY A 177 -1.34 9.18 -15.05
N LEU A 178 -0.35 9.48 -15.89
CA LEU A 178 0.11 8.56 -16.95
C LEU A 178 0.43 7.16 -16.40
N LEU A 179 0.99 7.10 -15.20
CA LEU A 179 1.13 5.87 -14.44
C LEU A 179 0.07 5.87 -13.33
N HIS A 180 -0.68 4.78 -13.19
CA HIS A 180 -1.75 4.72 -12.19
C HIS A 180 -1.19 5.00 -10.78
N ARG A 181 -1.76 5.99 -10.06
CA ARG A 181 -1.34 6.50 -8.74
C ARG A 181 -0.01 7.26 -8.67
N PHE A 182 0.75 7.39 -9.76
CA PHE A 182 2.09 7.97 -9.72
C PHE A 182 2.34 8.92 -10.88
N ALA A 183 2.99 10.05 -10.62
CA ALA A 183 3.54 10.90 -11.67
C ALA A 183 5.01 10.54 -11.93
N PHE A 184 5.46 10.54 -13.19
CA PHE A 184 6.89 10.46 -13.47
C PHE A 184 7.58 11.68 -12.86
N LEU A 185 8.62 11.44 -12.06
CA LEU A 185 9.39 12.51 -11.44
C LEU A 185 10.40 13.06 -12.46
N THR A 186 10.63 14.37 -12.39
CA THR A 186 11.85 14.94 -12.96
C THR A 186 13.06 14.41 -12.19
N LEU A 187 14.25 14.49 -12.77
CA LEU A 187 15.50 14.10 -12.13
C LEU A 187 15.75 14.93 -10.86
N ASP A 188 15.41 16.22 -10.90
CA ASP A 188 15.50 17.12 -9.74
C ASP A 188 14.55 16.68 -8.61
N ASP A 189 13.29 16.35 -8.94
CA ASP A 189 12.32 15.88 -7.96
C ASP A 189 12.71 14.52 -7.38
N ALA A 190 13.18 13.60 -8.23
CA ALA A 190 13.68 12.29 -7.81
C ALA A 190 14.81 12.40 -6.78
N ILE A 191 15.79 13.27 -7.06
CA ILE A 191 16.90 13.55 -6.14
C ILE A 191 16.40 14.23 -4.86
N TRP A 192 15.49 15.20 -4.96
CA TRP A 192 14.92 15.86 -3.79
C TRP A 192 14.19 14.87 -2.87
N HIS A 193 13.38 13.98 -3.46
CA HIS A 193 12.65 12.94 -2.74
C HIS A 193 13.59 11.90 -2.14
N TRP A 194 14.65 11.51 -2.85
CA TRP A 194 15.69 10.61 -2.34
C TRP A 194 16.39 11.20 -1.12
N GLU A 195 16.87 12.45 -1.19
CA GLU A 195 17.55 13.13 -0.07
C GLU A 195 16.60 13.30 1.12
N SER A 196 15.36 13.73 0.85
CA SER A 196 14.36 13.98 1.89
C SER A 196 13.96 12.70 2.59
N SER A 197 13.67 11.63 1.86
CA SER A 197 13.23 10.35 2.41
C SER A 197 14.34 9.68 3.21
N THR A 198 15.57 9.66 2.68
CA THR A 198 16.74 9.14 3.42
C THR A 198 16.91 9.84 4.76
N ARG A 199 16.79 11.17 4.80
CA ARG A 199 16.90 11.95 6.04
C ARG A 199 15.73 11.70 6.99
N ILE A 200 14.49 11.72 6.50
CA ILE A 200 13.28 11.59 7.32
C ILE A 200 13.25 10.22 8.01
N TRP A 201 13.57 9.16 7.28
CA TRP A 201 13.56 7.80 7.82
C TRP A 201 14.72 7.54 8.80
N ASP A 202 15.93 8.06 8.53
CA ASP A 202 17.04 8.02 9.49
C ASP A 202 16.72 8.80 10.78
N GLU A 203 16.11 9.99 10.67
CA GLU A 203 15.70 10.77 11.84
C GLU A 203 14.61 10.06 12.65
N SER A 204 13.60 9.50 11.98
CA SER A 204 12.51 8.77 12.62
C SER A 204 13.02 7.54 13.38
N ALA A 205 13.91 6.77 12.76
CA ALA A 205 14.55 5.60 13.37
C ALA A 205 15.32 5.94 14.65
N ARG A 206 15.99 7.11 14.68
CA ARG A 206 16.68 7.62 15.87
C ARG A 206 15.72 8.11 16.95
N LEU A 207 14.65 8.82 16.57
CA LEU A 207 13.68 9.40 17.50
C LEU A 207 12.90 8.33 18.28
N TYR A 208 12.51 7.25 17.62
CA TYR A 208 11.75 6.16 18.23
C TYR A 208 12.62 5.04 18.84
N GLY A 209 13.94 5.25 18.93
CA GLY A 209 14.86 4.36 19.66
C GLY A 209 15.19 3.04 18.95
N GLY A 210 14.82 2.88 17.67
CA GLY A 210 15.15 1.70 16.87
C GLY A 210 16.60 1.66 16.40
N GLY A 211 17.28 2.82 16.31
CA GLY A 211 18.56 2.93 15.62
C GLY A 211 18.41 2.70 14.11
N PRO A 212 19.49 2.80 13.31
CA PRO A 212 19.42 2.48 11.89
C PRO A 212 18.95 1.03 11.70
N VAL A 213 17.92 0.81 10.88
CA VAL A 213 17.53 -0.55 10.47
C VAL A 213 18.58 -1.07 9.51
N ASP A 214 19.22 -2.19 9.86
CA ASP A 214 20.12 -2.90 8.95
C ASP A 214 19.26 -3.56 7.86
N ALA A 215 19.00 -2.82 6.79
CA ALA A 215 18.27 -3.34 5.65
C ALA A 215 19.03 -4.49 4.98
N PRO A 216 18.34 -5.51 4.45
CA PRO A 216 18.97 -6.59 3.71
C PRO A 216 19.83 -6.07 2.55
N ALA A 217 20.97 -6.72 2.32
CA ALA A 217 21.95 -6.28 1.34
C ALA A 217 21.54 -6.54 -0.13
N GLU A 218 20.61 -7.46 -0.35
CA GLU A 218 20.19 -7.89 -1.69
C GLU A 218 18.86 -7.25 -2.10
N ALA A 219 18.73 -6.96 -3.40
CA ALA A 219 17.51 -6.42 -3.98
C ALA A 219 16.34 -7.41 -3.86
N GLY A 220 15.13 -6.86 -3.73
CA GLY A 220 13.89 -7.64 -3.62
C GLY A 220 13.59 -8.22 -2.23
N PHE A 221 14.48 -8.04 -1.26
CA PHE A 221 14.20 -8.28 0.16
C PHE A 221 13.64 -7.01 0.80
N GLN A 222 12.65 -7.15 1.69
CA GLN A 222 12.03 -6.01 2.36
C GLN A 222 13.04 -5.30 3.28
N ALA A 223 13.13 -3.97 3.17
CA ALA A 223 14.02 -3.11 3.94
C ALA A 223 13.36 -2.53 5.20
N ASP A 224 12.03 -2.41 5.23
CA ASP A 224 11.23 -1.81 6.33
C ASP A 224 11.55 -0.33 6.61
N THR A 225 12.30 0.31 5.70
CA THR A 225 12.69 1.71 5.78
C THR A 225 13.07 2.21 4.40
N PHE A 226 13.11 3.53 4.21
CA PHE A 226 13.72 4.10 3.01
C PHE A 226 15.24 3.97 3.10
N ILE A 227 15.86 3.30 2.12
CA ILE A 227 17.33 3.14 2.03
C ILE A 227 17.91 3.93 0.85
N PRO A 228 19.18 4.36 0.92
CA PRO A 228 19.84 5.06 -0.18
C PRO A 228 19.85 4.30 -1.52
N ALA A 229 19.72 2.98 -1.49
CA ALA A 229 19.67 2.14 -2.68
C ALA A 229 18.30 2.16 -3.39
N PHE A 230 17.25 2.74 -2.79
CA PHE A 230 15.97 2.98 -3.44
C PHE A 230 16.00 4.32 -4.16
N VAL A 231 16.00 4.29 -5.49
CA VAL A 231 16.00 5.52 -6.31
C VAL A 231 14.58 5.76 -6.84
N PRO A 232 13.84 6.77 -6.35
CA PRO A 232 12.49 7.05 -6.81
C PRO A 232 12.52 7.59 -8.24
N PHE A 233 11.60 7.14 -9.09
CA PHE A 233 11.46 7.64 -10.45
C PHE A 233 10.02 8.02 -10.81
N ALA A 234 9.05 7.58 -10.01
CA ALA A 234 7.68 8.05 -10.05
C ALA A 234 7.15 8.24 -8.62
N GLY A 235 6.28 9.21 -8.41
CA GLY A 235 5.76 9.50 -7.07
C GLY A 235 4.56 10.44 -7.05
N LEU A 236 3.76 10.31 -5.99
CA LEU A 236 2.68 11.23 -5.63
C LEU A 236 2.35 11.08 -4.14
N ASP A 237 2.13 12.20 -3.43
CA ASP A 237 1.71 12.21 -2.00
C ASP A 237 2.59 11.39 -1.03
N SER A 238 3.90 11.34 -1.31
CA SER A 238 4.91 10.55 -0.57
C SER A 238 4.76 9.03 -0.71
N ASN A 239 4.11 8.57 -1.77
CA ASN A 239 4.20 7.21 -2.26
C ASN A 239 5.06 7.23 -3.53
N PHE A 240 5.97 6.26 -3.66
CA PHE A 240 6.95 6.22 -4.72
C PHE A 240 6.97 4.86 -5.39
N LEU A 241 7.27 4.87 -6.69
CA LEU A 241 7.92 3.74 -7.31
C LEU A 241 9.42 4.00 -7.33
N CYS A 242 10.14 3.10 -6.69
CA CYS A 242 11.58 3.12 -6.55
C CYS A 242 12.20 2.01 -7.39
N VAL A 243 13.36 2.30 -7.97
CA VAL A 243 14.26 1.26 -8.46
C VAL A 243 15.12 0.78 -7.31
N ASP A 244 15.12 -0.53 -7.06
CA ASP A 244 16.03 -1.14 -6.10
C ASP A 244 17.41 -1.37 -6.72
N THR A 245 18.38 -0.56 -6.32
CA THR A 245 19.75 -0.60 -6.86
C THR A 245 20.69 -1.50 -6.08
N ARG A 246 20.21 -2.19 -5.03
CA ARG A 246 20.99 -3.22 -4.32
C ARG A 246 21.43 -4.33 -5.29
N PRO A 247 22.55 -5.01 -5.02
CA PRO A 247 22.97 -6.16 -5.82
C PRO A 247 22.00 -7.33 -5.68
N GLY A 248 22.11 -8.33 -6.56
CA GLY A 248 21.36 -9.58 -6.50
C GLY A 248 20.44 -9.80 -7.72
N PRO A 249 19.70 -10.92 -7.75
CA PRO A 249 18.88 -11.29 -8.90
C PRO A 249 17.77 -10.30 -9.25
N MET A 250 17.31 -9.52 -8.26
CA MET A 250 16.28 -8.49 -8.42
C MET A 250 16.86 -7.08 -8.58
N HIS A 251 18.17 -6.94 -8.84
CA HIS A 251 18.79 -5.64 -9.08
C HIS A 251 18.09 -4.92 -10.24
N GLY A 252 17.57 -3.72 -9.96
CA GLY A 252 16.81 -2.91 -10.90
C GLY A 252 15.32 -3.22 -10.97
N CYS A 253 14.78 -4.01 -10.03
CA CYS A 253 13.34 -4.18 -9.91
C CYS A 253 12.66 -2.86 -9.51
N VAL A 254 11.38 -2.74 -9.85
CA VAL A 254 10.53 -1.63 -9.43
C VAL A 254 9.79 -2.06 -8.17
N THR A 255 10.02 -1.35 -7.07
CA THR A 255 9.42 -1.58 -5.75
C THR A 255 8.56 -0.38 -5.37
N GLU A 256 7.37 -0.64 -4.85
CA GLU A 256 6.53 0.41 -4.29
C GLU A 256 7.00 0.73 -2.87
N PHE A 257 7.11 2.03 -2.58
CA PHE A 257 7.43 2.54 -1.27
C PHE A 257 6.34 3.51 -0.81
N ASP A 258 5.73 3.23 0.33
CA ASP A 258 4.71 4.08 0.93
C ASP A 258 5.17 4.65 2.28
N LYS A 259 4.66 5.83 2.64
CA LYS A 259 5.08 6.53 3.86
C LYS A 259 4.71 5.85 5.18
N THR A 260 3.84 4.84 5.15
CA THR A 260 3.30 4.14 6.34
C THR A 260 3.81 2.72 6.48
N GLY A 261 3.80 1.93 5.40
CA GLY A 261 4.23 0.54 5.31
C GLY A 261 5.63 0.36 4.70
N ALA A 262 6.34 1.46 4.38
CA ALA A 262 7.64 1.42 3.73
C ALA A 262 7.58 0.61 2.42
N ASP A 263 8.40 -0.43 2.27
CA ASP A 263 8.40 -1.32 1.11
C ASP A 263 7.64 -2.63 1.35
N GLU A 264 6.64 -2.63 2.25
CA GLU A 264 5.75 -3.77 2.49
C GLU A 264 5.14 -4.36 1.21
N PRO A 265 4.69 -3.58 0.20
CA PRO A 265 4.19 -4.15 -1.05
C PRO A 265 5.25 -4.97 -1.82
N GLY A 266 6.54 -4.70 -1.58
CA GLY A 266 7.67 -5.35 -2.24
C GLY A 266 7.79 -5.03 -3.73
N PRO A 267 8.60 -5.82 -4.46
CA PRO A 267 8.79 -5.66 -5.90
C PRO A 267 7.46 -5.82 -6.66
N GLN A 268 7.07 -4.80 -7.41
CA GLN A 268 5.91 -4.84 -8.28
C GLN A 268 6.30 -5.41 -9.66
N TRP A 269 7.43 -4.98 -10.22
CA TRP A 269 7.96 -5.48 -11.50
C TRP A 269 9.42 -5.88 -11.37
N VAL A 270 9.84 -6.87 -12.17
CA VAL A 270 11.24 -7.31 -12.23
C VAL A 270 12.18 -6.26 -12.85
N SER A 271 11.65 -5.29 -13.59
CA SER A 271 12.41 -4.19 -14.21
C SER A 271 11.50 -3.03 -14.65
N ILE A 272 12.09 -1.89 -15.04
CA ILE A 272 11.34 -0.74 -15.61
C ILE A 272 10.72 -1.12 -16.93
N SER A 273 11.46 -1.82 -17.81
CA SER A 273 10.96 -2.24 -19.11
C SER A 273 9.76 -3.19 -18.99
N ALA A 274 9.71 -4.03 -17.95
CA ALA A 274 8.54 -4.86 -17.65
C ALA A 274 7.33 -3.99 -17.27
N MET A 275 7.51 -3.01 -16.36
CA MET A 275 6.45 -2.05 -15.99
C MET A 275 5.93 -1.26 -17.21
N LEU A 276 6.84 -0.74 -18.04
CA LEU A 276 6.47 -0.02 -19.25
C LEU A 276 5.79 -0.90 -20.29
N THR A 277 6.12 -2.19 -20.34
CA THR A 277 5.43 -3.16 -21.19
C THR A 277 3.96 -3.28 -20.75
N ASP A 278 3.70 -3.43 -19.45
CA ASP A 278 2.33 -3.51 -18.93
C ASP A 278 1.55 -2.22 -19.14
N LEU A 279 2.20 -1.06 -18.96
CA LEU A 279 1.59 0.24 -19.24
C LEU A 279 1.26 0.37 -20.73
N ALA A 280 2.21 0.08 -21.62
CA ALA A 280 1.99 0.13 -23.07
C ALA A 280 0.88 -0.82 -23.52
N ASP A 281 0.84 -2.03 -22.97
CA ASP A 281 -0.20 -3.02 -23.22
C ASP A 281 -1.57 -2.51 -22.75
N SER A 282 -1.66 -1.90 -21.57
CA SER A 282 -2.92 -1.31 -21.08
C SER A 282 -3.40 -0.20 -22.01
N LEU A 283 -2.53 0.76 -22.33
CA LEU A 283 -2.85 1.89 -23.22
C LEU A 283 -3.30 1.43 -24.61
N THR A 284 -2.62 0.46 -25.20
CA THR A 284 -2.84 0.06 -26.60
C THR A 284 -3.84 -1.06 -26.81
N THR A 285 -4.02 -1.96 -25.84
CA THR A 285 -4.80 -3.20 -26.03
C THR A 285 -6.02 -3.31 -25.11
N SER A 286 -6.36 -2.24 -24.38
CA SER A 286 -7.53 -2.25 -23.51
C SER A 286 -7.44 -3.29 -22.36
N LYS A 287 -6.23 -3.73 -22.02
CA LYS A 287 -5.99 -4.55 -20.83
C LYS A 287 -5.99 -3.68 -19.58
N ALA A 288 -6.34 -4.28 -18.44
CA ALA A 288 -6.09 -3.65 -17.16
C ALA A 288 -4.57 -3.47 -16.96
N PHE A 289 -4.20 -2.35 -16.39
CA PHE A 289 -2.92 -2.13 -15.76
C PHE A 289 -2.97 -2.67 -14.32
N HIS A 290 -1.89 -2.48 -13.57
CA HIS A 290 -1.74 -2.81 -12.15
C HIS A 290 -3.04 -2.64 -11.34
N ASP A 291 -3.33 -3.60 -10.47
CA ASP A 291 -4.55 -3.68 -9.63
C ASP A 291 -5.89 -3.66 -10.38
N GLY A 292 -5.91 -4.02 -11.66
CA GLY A 292 -7.15 -4.14 -12.43
C GLY A 292 -7.66 -2.83 -13.03
N TRP A 293 -6.84 -1.77 -13.04
CA TRP A 293 -7.25 -0.44 -13.46
C TRP A 293 -7.18 -0.26 -14.97
N TYR A 294 -8.16 0.42 -15.55
CA TYR A 294 -8.21 0.75 -16.97
C TYR A 294 -8.03 2.23 -17.18
N TRP A 295 -7.21 2.61 -18.15
CA TRP A 295 -7.10 4.00 -18.55
C TRP A 295 -8.37 4.46 -19.26
N THR A 296 -8.57 5.76 -19.23
CA THR A 296 -9.71 6.44 -19.81
C THR A 296 -9.37 7.91 -20.04
N THR A 297 -10.33 8.69 -20.55
CA THR A 297 -10.18 10.15 -20.59
C THR A 297 -11.37 10.83 -19.95
N ASP A 298 -11.16 11.66 -18.93
CA ASP A 298 -12.18 12.56 -18.36
C ASP A 298 -11.73 14.01 -18.51
N ASN A 299 -12.62 14.88 -18.99
CA ASN A 299 -12.33 16.30 -19.27
C ASN A 299 -11.01 16.56 -20.04
N GLY A 300 -10.60 15.61 -20.88
CA GLY A 300 -9.35 15.69 -21.66
C GLY A 300 -8.08 15.33 -20.89
N ALA A 301 -8.18 14.87 -19.64
CA ALA A 301 -7.10 14.27 -18.85
C ALA A 301 -7.16 12.75 -18.89
N LEU A 302 -6.00 12.09 -18.79
CA LEU A 302 -5.88 10.66 -18.62
C LEU A 302 -6.21 10.29 -17.18
N GLU A 303 -7.20 9.42 -17.03
CA GLU A 303 -7.66 8.94 -15.72
C GLU A 303 -7.62 7.40 -15.69
N TRP A 304 -7.73 6.83 -14.48
CA TRP A 304 -7.79 5.39 -14.28
C TRP A 304 -9.04 4.99 -13.53
N GLU A 305 -9.66 3.88 -13.94
CA GLU A 305 -10.93 3.39 -13.37
C GLU A 305 -10.88 1.87 -13.09
N PRO A 306 -11.42 1.37 -11.96
CA PRO A 306 -11.23 -0.02 -11.51
C PRO A 306 -12.11 -1.06 -12.22
N ASP A 307 -13.08 -0.63 -13.03
CA ASP A 307 -13.96 -1.51 -13.81
C ASP A 307 -14.49 -0.73 -15.02
N ARG A 308 -14.49 -1.30 -16.23
CA ARG A 308 -15.03 -0.65 -17.44
C ARG A 308 -16.53 -0.31 -17.34
N THR A 309 -17.28 -0.94 -16.44
CA THR A 309 -18.74 -0.71 -16.32
C THR A 309 -19.12 0.54 -15.51
N TRP A 310 -18.20 1.11 -14.73
CA TRP A 310 -18.52 2.27 -13.89
C TRP A 310 -18.95 3.50 -14.72
N ARG A 311 -18.37 3.70 -15.91
CA ARG A 311 -18.74 4.77 -16.87
C ARG A 311 -20.12 4.58 -17.45
N LEU A 312 -20.51 3.33 -17.74
CA LEU A 312 -21.88 3.02 -18.11
C LEU A 312 -22.85 3.39 -16.98
N ARG A 313 -22.46 3.20 -15.71
CA ARG A 313 -23.27 3.64 -14.55
C ARG A 313 -23.31 5.16 -14.44
N GLN A 314 -22.20 5.86 -14.64
CA GLN A 314 -22.14 7.33 -14.62
C GLN A 314 -22.95 7.98 -15.75
N CYS A 315 -22.86 7.48 -16.98
CA CYS A 315 -23.68 7.94 -18.10
C CYS A 315 -25.17 7.72 -17.85
N VAL A 316 -25.56 6.60 -17.23
CA VAL A 316 -26.95 6.36 -16.80
C VAL A 316 -27.38 7.34 -15.71
N LEU A 317 -26.51 7.66 -14.75
CA LEU A 317 -26.82 8.62 -13.68
C LEU A 317 -26.92 10.06 -14.20
N GLN A 318 -26.06 10.47 -15.14
CA GLN A 318 -26.10 11.78 -15.79
C GLN A 318 -27.28 11.94 -16.76
N ALA A 319 -27.67 10.86 -17.44
CA ALA A 319 -28.88 10.83 -18.28
C ALA A 319 -30.16 10.95 -17.44
N ASN A 320 -30.16 10.40 -16.22
CA ASN A 320 -31.31 10.47 -15.30
C ASN A 320 -31.40 11.79 -14.51
N SER A 321 -30.32 12.57 -14.40
CA SER A 321 -30.31 13.90 -13.77
C SER A 321 -30.72 15.06 -14.70
N HIS A 322 -30.98 14.77 -15.97
CA HIS A 322 -31.45 15.73 -16.98
C HIS A 322 -32.85 15.43 -17.54
N THR A 323 -33.63 14.60 -16.83
CA THR A 323 -35.07 14.44 -17.08
C THR A 323 -35.84 15.34 -16.11
N PRO A 324 -36.62 16.33 -16.59
CA PRO A 324 -37.39 17.25 -15.74
C PRO A 324 -38.53 16.58 -14.97
#